data_AF-A0A6A1Q764-F1
#
_entry.id   AF-A0A6A1Q764-F1
#
_cell.length_a   1.000
_cell.length_b   1.000
_cell.length_c   1.000
_cell.angle_alpha   90.00
_cell.angle_beta   90.00
_cell.angle_gamma   90.00
#
_symmetry.space_group_name_H-M   'P 1'
#
loop_
_entity.id
_entity.type
_entity.pdbx_description
1 polymer ?
#
loop_
_entity_poly.entity_id
_entity_poly.type
_entity_poly.pdbx_seq_one_letter_code
_entity_poly.pdbx_strand_id
1 'polypeptide(L)' 'MAQTVQNVTLSLTLPITCHICLGKVRQPVICINNHVFCSVCIDLWLKNNSQCPACRVPITPENPCKEII' A
#
# COMPACT_ATOMS: atom_id res chain seq x y z
N MET A 1 -16.28 24.67 18.41
CA MET A 1 -15.95 24.32 17.01
C MET A 1 -15.56 22.85 17.00
N ALA A 2 -16.52 21.93 16.86
CA ALA A 2 -16.28 20.49 16.97
C ALA A 2 -16.17 19.90 15.56
N GLN A 3 -15.03 19.31 15.23
CA GLN A 3 -14.76 18.69 13.93
C GLN A 3 -15.47 17.33 13.87
N THR A 4 -16.41 17.20 12.94
CA THR A 4 -17.16 15.96 12.70
C THR A 4 -16.25 14.97 11.97
N VAL A 5 -15.81 13.92 12.67
CA VAL A 5 -15.09 12.79 12.06
C VAL A 5 -16.11 11.98 11.26
N GLN A 6 -16.09 12.09 9.93
CA GLN A 6 -16.94 11.28 9.06
C GLN A 6 -16.32 9.88 8.92
N ASN A 7 -16.94 8.88 9.56
CA ASN A 7 -16.58 7.47 9.38
C ASN A 7 -17.04 7.00 7.99
N VAL A 8 -16.26 7.30 6.95
CA VAL A 8 -16.51 6.83 5.58
C VAL A 8 -16.22 5.33 5.53
N THR A 9 -17.27 4.51 5.45
CA THR A 9 -17.14 3.09 5.13
C THR A 9 -16.99 2.95 3.62
N LEU A 10 -15.75 2.78 3.14
CA LEU A 10 -15.49 2.39 1.76
C LEU A 10 -15.95 0.94 1.58
N SER A 11 -17.18 0.75 1.08
CA SER A 11 -17.63 -0.55 0.56
C SER A 11 -16.91 -0.84 -0.75
N LEU A 12 -15.70 -1.41 -0.66
CA LEU A 12 -15.08 -2.06 -1.80
C LEU A 12 -15.76 -3.42 -2.00
N THR A 13 -16.44 -3.59 -3.13
CA THR A 13 -16.99 -4.89 -3.55
C THR A 13 -15.90 -5.88 -3.96
N LEU A 14 -14.66 -5.39 -4.19
CA LEU A 14 -13.50 -6.20 -4.54
C LEU A 14 -12.54 -6.30 -3.34
N PRO A 15 -12.06 -7.51 -2.97
CA PRO A 15 -11.09 -7.65 -1.89
C PRO A 15 -9.82 -6.84 -2.19
N ILE A 16 -9.22 -6.24 -1.15
CA ILE A 16 -7.92 -5.58 -1.27
C ILE A 16 -6.90 -6.64 -1.72
N THR A 17 -6.41 -6.48 -2.94
CA THR A 17 -5.48 -7.39 -3.60
C THR A 17 -4.11 -6.74 -3.73
N CYS A 18 -3.06 -7.56 -3.59
CA CYS A 18 -1.71 -7.09 -3.79
C CYS A 18 -1.44 -6.98 -5.29
N HIS A 19 -1.00 -5.82 -5.76
CA HIS A 19 -0.68 -5.61 -7.19
C HIS A 19 0.56 -6.39 -7.67
N ILE A 20 1.31 -7.04 -6.77
CA ILE A 20 2.49 -7.85 -7.10
C ILE A 20 2.10 -9.33 -7.23
N CYS A 21 1.47 -9.92 -6.21
CA CYS A 21 1.12 -11.35 -6.23
C CYS A 21 -0.31 -11.63 -6.72
N LEU A 22 -1.10 -10.59 -7.00
CA LEU A 22 -2.51 -10.65 -7.42
C LEU A 22 -3.43 -11.41 -6.44
N GLY A 23 -2.95 -11.67 -5.22
CA GLY A 23 -3.65 -12.41 -4.18
C GLY A 23 -4.12 -11.52 -3.04
N LYS A 24 -4.72 -12.15 -2.02
CA LYS A 24 -5.11 -11.50 -0.77
C LYS A 24 -3.88 -10.89 -0.09
N VAL A 25 -3.96 -9.62 0.27
CA VAL A 25 -2.87 -8.95 0.97
C VAL A 25 -2.65 -9.56 2.36
N ARG A 26 -1.38 -9.83 2.69
CA ARG A 26 -0.91 -10.23 4.02
C ARG A 26 0.05 -9.16 4.51
N GLN A 27 -0.18 -8.63 5.72
CA GLN A 27 0.58 -7.49 6.28
C GLN A 27 0.58 -6.32 5.28
N PRO A 28 -0.57 -5.63 5.13
CA PRO A 28 -0.71 -4.57 4.13
C PRO A 28 0.26 -3.43 4.42
N VAL A 29 1.04 -3.10 3.41
CA VAL A 29 1.90 -1.92 3.37
C VAL A 29 1.40 -0.98 2.30
N ILE A 30 1.42 0.31 2.61
CA ILE A 30 0.98 1.40 1.75
C ILE A 30 2.18 2.23 1.32
N CYS A 31 2.31 2.47 0.02
CA CYS A 31 3.24 3.49 -0.49
C CYS A 31 2.68 4.91 -0.29
N ILE A 32 3.49 5.94 -0.57
CA ILE A 32 3.04 7.34 -0.44
C ILE A 32 1.81 7.71 -1.30
N ASN A 33 1.55 6.98 -2.39
CA ASN A 33 0.36 7.17 -3.22
C ASN A 33 -0.79 6.21 -2.88
N ASN A 34 -0.85 5.69 -1.64
CA ASN A 34 -1.95 4.84 -1.15
C ASN A 34 -2.11 3.48 -1.85
N HIS A 35 -1.12 3.02 -2.63
CA HIS A 35 -1.14 1.65 -3.19
C HIS A 35 -0.77 0.62 -2.13
N VAL A 36 -1.58 -0.44 -2.03
CA VAL A 36 -1.44 -1.51 -1.03
C VAL A 36 -0.73 -2.72 -1.62
N PHE A 37 0.23 -3.25 -0.88
CA PHE A 37 0.96 -4.47 -1.21
C PHE A 37 1.13 -5.36 0.03
N CYS A 38 1.54 -6.61 -0.16
CA CYS A 38 2.05 -7.41 0.95
C CYS A 38 3.46 -6.93 1.33
N SER A 39 3.76 -6.87 2.63
CA SER A 39 5.11 -6.54 3.12
C SER A 39 6.20 -7.37 2.42
N VAL A 40 6.03 -8.69 2.34
CA VAL A 40 6.98 -9.60 1.66
C VAL A 40 7.10 -9.32 0.16
N CYS A 41 5.98 -9.02 -0.51
CA CYS A 41 5.98 -8.81 -1.95
C CYS A 41 6.72 -7.53 -2.32
N ILE A 42 6.49 -6.44 -1.57
CA ILE A 42 7.19 -5.18 -1.83
C ILE A 42 8.67 -5.28 -1.48
N ASP A 43 9.05 -6.00 -0.41
CA ASP A 43 10.45 -6.23 -0.04
C ASP A 43 11.24 -6.92 -1.17
N LEU A 44 10.66 -7.98 -1.74
CA LEU A 44 11.27 -8.69 -2.87
C LEU A 44 11.39 -7.82 -4.12
N TRP A 45 10.38 -6.98 -4.37
CA TRP A 45 10.41 -6.04 -5.48
C TRP A 45 11.51 -4.99 -5.31
N LEU A 46 11.62 -4.39 -4.12
CA LEU A 46 12.57 -3.33 -3.82
C LEU A 46 14.04 -3.77 -3.88
N LYS A 47 14.33 -5.08 -3.80
CA LYS A 47 15.67 -5.63 -4.04
C LYS A 47 16.17 -5.44 -5.48
N ASN A 48 15.25 -5.37 -6.45
CA ASN A 48 15.59 -5.21 -7.87
C ASN A 48 15.14 -3.87 -8.44
N ASN A 49 14.11 -3.24 -7.86
CA ASN A 49 13.49 -2.01 -8.36
C ASN A 49 13.09 -1.10 -7.21
N SER A 50 13.71 0.07 -7.08
CA SER A 50 13.40 1.05 -6.02
C SER A 50 12.19 1.94 -6.33
N GLN A 51 11.18 1.42 -7.04
CA GLN A 51 10.00 2.18 -7.48
C GLN A 51 8.73 1.42 -7.13
N CYS A 52 7.62 2.12 -6.90
CA CYS A 52 6.33 1.51 -6.67
C CYS A 52 5.85 0.73 -7.91
N PRO A 53 5.39 -0.52 -7.78
CA PRO A 53 4.91 -1.31 -8.93
C PRO A 53 3.71 -0.70 -9.65
N ALA A 54 2.87 0.08 -8.94
CA ALA A 54 1.64 0.64 -9.48
C ALA A 54 1.83 2.06 -10.05
N CYS A 55 2.42 2.98 -9.28
CA CYS A 55 2.58 4.37 -9.70
C CYS A 55 3.99 4.75 -10.15
N ARG A 56 4.97 3.83 -10.08
CA ARG A 56 6.38 4.06 -10.44
C ARG A 56 7.09 5.16 -9.65
N VAL A 57 6.47 5.69 -8.60
CA VAL A 57 7.12 6.66 -7.70
C VAL A 57 8.26 5.97 -6.95
N PRO A 58 9.44 6.59 -6.85
CA PRO A 58 10.58 6.03 -6.14
C PRO A 58 10.24 5.79 -4.66
N ILE A 59 10.57 4.59 -4.17
CA ILE A 59 10.48 4.22 -2.75
C ILE A 59 11.88 4.38 -2.16
N THR A 60 12.06 5.43 -1.38
CA THR A 60 13.32 5.78 -0.71
C THR A 60 13.16 5.66 0.80
N PRO A 61 14.25 5.62 1.59
CA PRO A 61 14.16 5.69 3.05
C PRO A 61 13.44 6.95 3.57
N GLU A 62 13.41 8.03 2.79
CA GLU A 62 12.66 9.26 3.08
C GLU A 62 11.15 9.10 2.82
N ASN A 63 10.80 8.24 1.87
CA ASN A 63 9.42 7.93 1.46
C ASN A 63 9.12 6.42 1.50
N PRO A 64 9.19 5.77 2.68
CA PRO A 64 9.05 4.33 2.80
C PRO A 64 7.59 3.89 2.63
N CYS A 65 7.41 2.62 2.28
CA CYS A 65 6.12 1.95 2.44
C CYS A 65 5.84 1.77 3.94
N LYS A 66 4.65 2.16 4.40
CA LYS A 66 4.23 2.09 5.80
C LYS A 66 3.17 1.02 6.01
N GLU A 67 3.23 0.30 7.12
CA GLU A 67 2.19 -0.65 7.51
C GLU A 67 0.90 0.08 7.90
N ILE A 68 -0.25 -0.50 7.54
CA ILE A 68 -1.56 -0.02 7.99
C ILE A 68 -1.86 -0.70 9.32
N ILE A 69 -1.83 0.06 10.42
CA ILE A 69 -2.16 -0.39 11.79
C ILE A 69 -3.62 -0.05 12.11
#